data_AF-A0A2E1HW40-F1
#
_entry.id   AF-A0A2E1HW40-F1
#
_cell.length_a   1.000
_cell.length_b   1.000
_cell.length_c   1.000
_cell.angle_alpha   90.00
_cell.angle_beta   90.00
_cell.angle_gamma   90.00
#
_symmetry.space_group_name_H-M   'P 1'
#
loop_
_entity.id
_entity.type
_entity.pdbx_description
1 polymer ?
#
loop_
_entity_poly.entity_id
_entity_poly.type
_entity_poly.pdbx_seq_one_letter_code
_entity_poly.pdbx_strand_id
1 'polypeptide(L)'
;GLFPEMNHNEAVAWGGVGENQDPESANQALILVSWDGMHPRVIQRMDWFVSNCPTELAWRIHGDGETLLECLLHLCIMTDWLSIALALLHGKNPTDIEPIISLKEYLEQIDQ
;
A
#
# COMPACT_ATOMS: atom_id res chain seq x y z
N GLY A 1 -5.34 -3.52 -16.02
CA GLY A 1 -4.33 -3.38 -14.94
C GLY A 1 -3.66 -4.70 -14.72
N LEU A 2 -2.33 -4.71 -14.58
CA LEU A 2 -1.63 -5.84 -13.98
C LEU A 2 -1.80 -5.69 -12.46
N PHE A 3 -2.53 -6.58 -11.81
CA PHE A 3 -2.07 -7.00 -10.48
C PHE A 3 -0.65 -7.46 -10.75
N PRO A 4 0.37 -6.93 -10.06
CA PRO A 4 1.72 -7.44 -10.20
C PRO A 4 1.56 -8.95 -10.24
N GLU A 5 2.07 -9.59 -11.29
CA GLU A 5 2.33 -11.02 -11.20
C GLU A 5 3.03 -11.14 -9.86
N MET A 6 2.35 -11.69 -8.84
CA MET A 6 2.84 -11.70 -7.46
C MET A 6 4.28 -12.10 -7.62
N ASN A 7 5.17 -11.13 -7.48
CA ASN A 7 6.52 -11.37 -7.96
C ASN A 7 6.97 -12.55 -7.09
N HIS A 8 7.87 -13.40 -7.58
CA HIS A 8 8.41 -14.46 -6.71
C HIS A 8 8.79 -13.88 -5.34
N ASN A 9 9.19 -12.60 -5.29
CA ASN A 9 9.43 -11.81 -4.10
C ASN A 9 8.20 -11.46 -3.26
N GLU A 10 7.05 -11.07 -3.81
CA GLU A 10 5.87 -10.65 -3.01
C GLU A 10 5.13 -11.86 -2.42
N ALA A 11 4.94 -12.93 -3.18
CA ALA A 11 4.32 -14.16 -2.66
C ALA A 11 5.20 -14.82 -1.59
N VAL A 12 6.52 -14.84 -1.81
CA VAL A 12 7.47 -15.42 -0.87
C VAL A 12 7.71 -14.50 0.33
N ALA A 13 7.66 -13.17 0.18
CA ALA A 13 7.80 -12.26 1.32
C ALA A 13 6.57 -12.33 2.24
N TRP A 14 5.36 -12.32 1.68
CA TRP A 14 4.16 -12.44 2.50
C TRP A 14 3.95 -13.85 3.02
N GLY A 15 4.48 -14.89 2.39
CA GLY A 15 4.30 -16.27 2.85
C GLY A 15 2.89 -16.81 2.60
N GLY A 16 2.49 -17.82 3.39
CA GLY A 16 1.16 -18.44 3.31
C GLY A 16 1.14 -19.88 2.79
N VAL A 17 2.10 -20.23 1.94
CA VAL A 17 2.31 -21.60 1.44
C VAL A 17 3.79 -21.93 1.46
N GLY A 18 4.21 -22.85 2.33
CA GLY A 18 5.62 -23.22 2.55
C GLY A 18 6.27 -22.47 3.72
N GLU A 19 7.59 -22.66 3.90
CA GLU A 19 8.32 -22.17 5.08
C GLU A 19 9.00 -20.80 4.87
N ASN A 20 9.11 -20.33 3.63
CA ASN A 20 9.76 -19.04 3.33
C ASN A 20 8.74 -17.91 3.45
N GLN A 21 8.96 -17.00 4.41
CA GLN A 21 8.20 -15.78 4.62
C GLN A 21 9.04 -14.73 5.33
N ASP A 22 8.68 -13.45 5.21
CA ASP A 22 9.20 -12.39 6.06
C ASP A 22 8.83 -12.69 7.52
N PRO A 23 9.79 -12.82 8.45
CA PRO A 23 9.53 -13.04 9.86
C PRO A 23 8.61 -11.96 10.49
N GLU A 24 8.60 -10.75 9.93
CA GLU A 24 7.78 -9.63 10.40
C GLU A 24 6.42 -9.55 9.69
N SER A 25 6.09 -10.46 8.79
CA SER A 25 4.81 -10.46 8.04
C SER A 25 3.58 -10.40 8.97
N ALA A 26 3.64 -11.05 10.13
CA ALA A 26 2.57 -11.01 11.14
C ALA A 26 2.38 -9.63 11.80
N ASN A 27 3.41 -8.78 11.78
CA ASN A 27 3.39 -7.42 12.34
C ASN A 27 3.12 -6.35 11.27
N GLN A 28 2.98 -6.76 10.01
CA GLN A 28 2.74 -5.86 8.89
C GLN A 28 1.27 -5.87 8.49
N ALA A 29 0.75 -4.67 8.24
CA ALA A 29 -0.56 -4.47 7.64
C ALA A 29 -0.46 -4.52 6.11
N LEU A 30 -1.41 -5.19 5.48
CA LEU A 30 -1.54 -5.26 4.04
C LEU A 30 -2.80 -4.51 3.60
N ILE A 31 -2.65 -3.60 2.63
CA ILE A 31 -3.77 -2.89 2.01
C ILE A 31 -3.84 -3.28 0.54
N LEU A 32 -4.93 -3.95 0.18
CA LEU A 32 -5.27 -4.31 -1.19
C LEU A 32 -6.24 -3.30 -1.76
N VAL A 33 -5.94 -2.76 -2.94
CA VAL A 33 -6.79 -1.78 -3.61
C VAL A 33 -7.50 -2.42 -4.79
N SER A 34 -8.81 -2.19 -4.91
CA SER A 34 -9.64 -2.78 -5.96
C SER A 34 -10.66 -1.80 -6.53
N TRP A 35 -11.19 -2.11 -7.72
CA TRP A 35 -12.32 -1.41 -8.33
C TRP A 35 -13.05 -2.37 -9.29
N ASP A 36 -14.25 -2.04 -9.74
CA ASP A 36 -15.09 -2.97 -10.50
C ASP A 36 -14.57 -3.28 -11.92
N GLY A 37 -13.82 -2.38 -12.55
CA GLY A 37 -13.25 -2.60 -13.88
C GLY A 37 -11.97 -3.43 -13.91
N MET A 38 -11.60 -4.09 -12.80
CA MET A 38 -10.45 -4.99 -12.78
C MET A 38 -10.66 -6.21 -13.68
N HIS A 39 -9.59 -6.67 -14.32
CA HIS A 39 -9.63 -7.89 -15.12
C HIS A 39 -9.99 -9.09 -14.21
N PRO A 40 -10.89 -10.02 -14.60
CA PRO A 40 -11.31 -11.13 -13.73
C PRO A 40 -10.15 -11.98 -13.17
N ARG A 41 -9.12 -12.23 -14.00
CA ARG A 41 -7.89 -12.92 -13.58
C ARG A 41 -7.14 -12.20 -12.44
N VAL A 42 -7.20 -10.87 -12.38
CA VAL A 42 -6.61 -10.08 -11.29
C VAL A 42 -7.40 -10.29 -10.00
N ILE A 43 -8.74 -10.24 -10.07
CA ILE A 43 -9.60 -10.50 -8.91
C ILE A 43 -9.34 -11.89 -8.35
N GLN A 44 -9.28 -12.93 -9.21
CA GLN A 44 -8.96 -14.30 -8.77
C GLN A 44 -7.61 -14.41 -8.06
N ARG A 45 -6.59 -13.65 -8.50
CA ARG A 45 -5.28 -13.61 -7.83
C ARG A 45 -5.36 -12.94 -6.47
N MET A 46 -6.10 -11.83 -6.37
CA MET A 46 -6.33 -11.15 -5.09
C MET A 46 -7.07 -12.05 -4.11
N ASP A 47 -8.13 -12.73 -4.55
CA ASP A 47 -8.92 -13.63 -3.71
C ASP A 47 -8.09 -14.82 -3.22
N TRP A 48 -7.26 -15.41 -4.10
CA TRP A 48 -6.30 -16.44 -3.70
C TRP A 48 -5.31 -15.91 -2.67
N PHE A 49 -4.75 -14.72 -2.90
CA PHE A 49 -3.78 -14.13 -1.98
C PHE A 49 -4.38 -13.84 -0.60
N VAL A 50 -5.56 -13.22 -0.54
CA VAL A 50 -6.27 -12.97 0.74
C VAL A 50 -6.53 -14.28 1.48
N SER A 51 -6.93 -15.33 0.76
CA SER A 51 -7.22 -16.64 1.37
C SER A 51 -5.98 -17.36 1.90
N ASN A 52 -4.79 -16.95 1.48
CA ASN A 52 -3.52 -17.57 1.85
C ASN A 52 -2.58 -16.61 2.57
N CYS A 53 -3.00 -15.38 2.88
CA CYS A 53 -2.15 -14.41 3.57
C CYS A 53 -1.99 -14.84 5.04
N PRO A 54 -0.76 -14.91 5.59
CA PRO A 54 -0.57 -15.34 6.97
C PRO A 54 -0.91 -14.27 8.01
N THR A 55 -1.16 -13.03 7.59
CA THR A 55 -1.55 -11.94 8.48
C THR A 55 -3.07 -11.76 8.51
N GLU A 56 -3.63 -11.58 9.71
CA GLU A 56 -5.03 -11.17 9.89
C GLU A 56 -5.23 -9.67 9.61
N LEU A 57 -4.14 -8.92 9.39
CA LEU A 57 -4.12 -7.47 9.14
C LEU A 57 -4.17 -7.14 7.64
N ALA A 58 -4.94 -7.92 6.88
CA ALA A 58 -5.15 -7.70 5.44
C ALA A 58 -6.51 -7.03 5.20
N TRP A 59 -6.49 -5.81 4.68
CA TRP A 59 -7.69 -5.04 4.35
C TRP A 59 -7.78 -4.77 2.86
N ARG A 60 -9.02 -4.80 2.35
CA ARG A 60 -9.32 -4.41 0.97
C ARG A 60 -10.04 -3.07 0.97
N ILE A 61 -9.50 -2.10 0.24
CA ILE A 61 -10.15 -0.82 -0.03
C ILE A 61 -10.71 -0.89 -1.46
N HIS A 62 -12.00 -0.63 -1.58
CA HIS A 62 -12.68 -0.51 -2.87
C HIS A 62 -12.69 0.95 -3.31
N GLY A 63 -12.36 1.21 -4.57
CA GLY A 63 -12.44 2.52 -5.17
C GLY A 63 -13.86 2.80 -5.63
N ASP A 64 -14.55 3.70 -4.95
CA ASP A 64 -15.90 4.12 -5.30
C ASP A 64 -15.87 5.15 -6.45
N GLY A 65 -16.71 4.94 -7.46
CA GLY A 65 -16.82 5.79 -8.63
C GLY A 65 -17.41 5.04 -9.83
N GLU A 66 -17.93 5.76 -10.81
CA GLU A 66 -18.46 5.19 -12.06
C GLU A 66 -17.34 4.96 -13.09
N THR A 67 -16.27 5.75 -12.99
CA THR A 67 -15.12 5.68 -13.91
C THR A 67 -13.83 5.32 -13.19
N LEU A 68 -12.85 4.78 -13.93
CA LEU A 68 -11.52 4.52 -13.39
C LEU A 68 -10.90 5.77 -12.73
N LEU A 69 -11.10 6.94 -13.33
CA LEU A 69 -10.56 8.20 -12.79
C LEU A 69 -11.19 8.54 -11.44
N GLU A 70 -12.51 8.42 -11.32
CA GLU A 70 -13.23 8.65 -10.06
C GLU A 70 -12.78 7.69 -8.98
N CYS A 71 -12.70 6.38 -9.30
CA CYS A 71 -12.19 5.38 -8.36
C CYS A 71 -10.76 5.71 -7.89
N LEU A 72 -9.88 6.13 -8.81
CA LEU A 72 -8.51 6.51 -8.47
C LEU A 72 -8.46 7.75 -7.56
N LEU A 73 -9.24 8.79 -7.87
CA LEU A 73 -9.32 9.99 -7.05
C LEU A 73 -9.89 9.69 -5.65
N HIS A 74 -10.93 8.86 -5.57
CA HIS A 74 -11.47 8.38 -4.31
C HIS A 74 -10.39 7.67 -3.49
N LEU A 75 -9.67 6.72 -4.10
CA LEU A 75 -8.60 5.98 -3.44
C LEU A 75 -7.48 6.90 -2.96
N CYS A 76 -7.04 7.88 -3.77
CA CYS A 76 -6.04 8.85 -3.36
C CYS A 76 -6.47 9.63 -2.10
N ILE A 77 -7.67 10.21 -2.12
CA ILE A 77 -8.21 10.97 -0.98
C ILE A 77 -8.32 10.08 0.27
N MET A 78 -8.82 8.85 0.11
CA MET A 78 -8.92 7.90 1.21
C MET A 78 -7.55 7.55 1.81
N THR A 79 -6.53 7.34 0.99
CA THR A 79 -5.17 7.03 1.47
C THR A 79 -4.46 8.24 2.07
N ASP A 80 -4.77 9.46 1.62
CA ASP A 80 -4.27 10.69 2.24
C ASP A 80 -4.82 10.85 3.66
N TRP A 81 -6.12 10.65 3.84
CA TRP A 81 -6.74 10.69 5.16
C TRP A 81 -6.22 9.59 6.09
N LEU A 82 -5.99 8.38 5.56
CA LEU A 82 -5.37 7.30 6.32
C LEU A 82 -3.97 7.71 6.80
N SER A 83 -3.16 8.32 5.93
CA SER A 83 -1.82 8.79 6.27
C SER A 83 -1.85 9.87 7.37
N ILE A 84 -2.79 10.82 7.26
CA ILE A 84 -3.01 11.85 8.29
C ILE A 84 -3.42 11.22 9.62
N ALA A 85 -4.37 10.29 9.60
CA ALA A 85 -4.84 9.60 10.81
C ALA A 85 -3.69 8.85 11.50
N LEU A 86 -2.87 8.13 10.74
CA LEU A 86 -1.70 7.41 11.26
C LEU A 86 -0.65 8.36 11.86
N ALA A 87 -0.41 9.52 11.24
CA ALA A 87 0.50 10.53 11.78
C ALA A 87 -0.02 11.05 13.14
N LEU A 88 -1.30 11.43 13.20
CA LEU A 88 -1.93 11.93 14.43
C LEU A 88 -1.95 10.88 15.55
N LEU A 89 -2.26 9.62 15.22
CA LEU A 89 -2.22 8.51 16.18
C LEU A 89 -0.81 8.28 16.75
N HIS A 90 0.23 8.53 15.97
CA HIS A 90 1.62 8.45 16.39
C HIS A 90 2.18 9.75 16.98
N GLY A 91 1.34 10.78 17.20
CA GLY A 91 1.77 12.06 17.76
C GLY A 91 2.72 12.85 16.85
N LYS A 92 2.70 12.59 15.54
CA LYS A 92 3.47 13.30 14.52
C LYS A 92 2.63 14.39 13.88
N ASN A 93 3.25 15.49 13.47
CA ASN A 93 2.59 16.48 12.64
C ASN A 93 2.55 15.98 11.18
N PRO A 94 1.36 15.75 10.59
CA PRO A 94 1.24 15.26 9.21
C PRO A 94 1.72 16.26 8.15
N THR A 95 1.95 17.53 8.50
CA THR A 95 2.42 18.56 7.57
C THR A 95 3.92 18.82 7.65
N ASP A 96 4.66 18.13 8.52
CA ASP A 96 6.09 18.39 8.69
C ASP A 96 6.90 17.92 7.48
N ILE A 97 7.65 18.87 6.90
CA ILE A 97 8.52 18.65 5.74
C ILE A 97 9.99 19.01 6.04
N GLU A 98 10.34 19.16 7.31
CA GLU A 98 11.68 19.57 7.76
C GLU A 98 12.82 18.73 7.18
N PRO A 99 12.72 17.38 7.07
CA PRO A 99 13.77 16.58 6.42
C PRO A 99 14.01 16.96 4.96
N ILE A 100 12.96 17.38 4.23
CA ILE A 100 13.07 17.81 2.82
C ILE A 100 13.75 19.17 2.74
N ILE A 101 13.42 20.08 3.65
CA ILE A 101 14.07 21.41 3.73
C ILE A 101 15.57 21.22 4.02
N SER A 102 15.91 20.42 5.02
CA SER A 102 17.30 20.12 5.38
C SER A 102 18.08 19.48 4.22
N LEU A 103 17.46 18.56 3.47
CA LEU A 103 18.08 17.97 2.27
C LEU A 103 18.36 19.02 1.19
N LYS A 104 17.42 19.94 0.94
CA LYS A 104 17.60 21.01 -0.05
C LYS A 104 18.76 21.93 0.34
N GLU A 105 18.81 22.35 1.60
CA GLU A 105 19.89 23.19 2.13
C GLU A 105 21.27 22.51 2.01
N TYR A 106 21.35 21.21 2.26
CA TYR A 106 22.59 20.45 2.10
C TYR A 106 23.06 20.40 0.63
N LEU A 107 22.14 20.18 -0.31
CA LEU A 107 22.49 20.12 -1.74
C LEU A 107 22.94 21.50 -2.27
N GLU A 108 22.32 22.59 -1.82
CA GLU A 108 22.73 23.96 -2.15
C GLU A 108 24.16 24.29 -1.69
N GLN A 109 24.67 23.63 -0.64
CA GLN A 109 26.04 23.80 -0.17
C GLN A 109 27.09 23.04 -1.01
N ILE A 110 26.68 21.98 -1.72
CA ILE A 110 27.59 21.18 -2.56
C ILE A 110 27.73 21.79 -3.95
N ASP A 111 26.68 22.45 -4.44
CA ASP A 111 26.65 23.07 -5.78
C ASP A 111 27.33 24.47 -5.83
N GLN A 112 27.95 24.93 -4.74
CA GLN A 112 28.76 26.16 -4.64
C GLN A 112 30.26 25.87 -4.74
#